data_AF-A0A8H4P2Z5-F1
#
_entry.id   AF-A0A8H4P2Z5-F1
#
_cell.length_a   1.000
_cell.length_b   1.000
_cell.length_c   1.000
_cell.angle_alpha   90.00
_cell.angle_beta   90.00
_cell.angle_gamma   90.00
#
_symmetry.space_group_name_H-M   'P 1'
#
loop_
_entity.id
_entity.type
_entity.pdbx_description
1 polymer ?
#
loop_
_entity_poly.entity_id
_entity_poly.type
_entity_poly.pdbx_seq_one_letter_code
_entity_poly.pdbx_strand_id
1 'polypeptide(L)'
;MYLEGDIELELAPRGTLAERCAAGGNRIPAFYMHAGVGTVVQNGDLPSLNKPLGSSGETEFTGPKDVKVFDGIPYLLERSIAGDYAFVKAFKADRLGNCQFRLAAQNFNGPMGRGNIPRVIHLPGIYVKKVIQSTEQKSIEKFTWAEKDDRTLGQGDVAHQSENRILGLGPYTSKERNEADADLINAGKETITLKPGSSVFSGDESFGMIRSG
;
A
#
# COMPACT_ATOMS: atom_id res chain seq x y z
N MET A 1 0.31 19.34 -14.21
CA MET A 1 0.37 17.95 -14.69
C MET A 1 -1.02 17.32 -14.82
N TYR A 2 -1.62 16.68 -13.81
CA TYR A 2 -2.93 16.01 -14.02
C TYR A 2 -4.07 16.97 -14.37
N LEU A 3 -4.25 18.05 -13.60
CA LEU A 3 -5.29 19.06 -13.86
C LEU A 3 -5.07 19.81 -15.19
N GLU A 4 -3.85 19.78 -15.71
CA GLU A 4 -3.45 20.40 -16.97
C GLU A 4 -3.54 19.43 -18.16
N GLY A 5 -3.88 18.17 -17.93
CA GLY A 5 -4.02 17.16 -18.98
C GLY A 5 -2.71 16.51 -19.45
N ASP A 6 -1.62 16.68 -18.71
CA ASP A 6 -0.30 16.14 -19.10
C ASP A 6 -0.12 14.67 -18.74
N ILE A 7 -0.95 14.15 -17.82
CA ILE A 7 -0.91 12.76 -17.39
C ILE A 7 -2.29 12.17 -17.22
N GLU A 8 -2.37 10.87 -17.49
CA GLU A 8 -3.50 10.05 -17.13
C GLU A 8 -3.43 9.66 -15.64
N LEU A 9 -4.60 9.52 -15.01
CA LEU A 9 -4.76 9.14 -13.62
C LEU A 9 -5.87 8.10 -13.48
N GLU A 10 -5.51 6.91 -13.01
CA GLU A 10 -6.48 5.91 -12.55
C GLU A 10 -6.50 5.89 -11.02
N LEU A 11 -7.63 6.26 -10.42
CA LEU A 11 -7.83 6.13 -8.97
C LEU A 11 -8.38 4.73 -8.65
N ALA A 12 -7.63 3.99 -7.84
CA ALA A 12 -8.05 2.70 -7.32
C ALA A 12 -8.07 2.72 -5.78
N PRO A 13 -9.06 2.07 -5.13
CA PRO A 13 -8.99 1.85 -3.70
C PRO A 13 -7.66 1.15 -3.35
N ARG A 14 -7.00 1.59 -2.28
CA ARG A 14 -5.63 1.13 -1.95
C ARG A 14 -5.52 -0.38 -1.79
N GLY A 15 -6.53 -1.03 -1.19
CA GLY A 15 -6.56 -2.49 -1.08
C GLY A 15 -6.75 -3.19 -2.41
N THR A 16 -7.52 -2.61 -3.32
CA THR A 16 -7.66 -3.07 -4.70
C THR A 16 -6.34 -2.97 -5.43
N LEU A 17 -5.63 -1.84 -5.29
CA LEU A 17 -4.34 -1.64 -5.93
C LEU A 17 -3.29 -2.68 -5.46
N ALA A 18 -3.22 -2.94 -4.15
CA ALA A 18 -2.31 -3.95 -3.61
C ALA A 18 -2.61 -5.35 -4.17
N GLU A 19 -3.90 -5.72 -4.23
CA GLU A 19 -4.33 -7.00 -4.76
C GLU A 19 -4.09 -7.12 -6.27
N ARG A 20 -4.29 -6.04 -7.04
CA ARG A 20 -3.97 -6.01 -8.48
C ARG A 20 -2.50 -6.28 -8.75
N CYS A 21 -1.59 -5.70 -7.94
CA CYS A 21 -0.17 -6.00 -8.02
C CYS A 21 0.15 -7.47 -7.65
N ALA A 22 -0.42 -7.97 -6.54
CA ALA A 22 -0.22 -9.35 -6.09
C ALA A 22 -0.72 -10.37 -7.13
N ALA A 23 -1.94 -10.16 -7.66
CA ALA A 23 -2.53 -10.97 -8.73
C ALA A 23 -1.64 -11.00 -9.98
N GLY A 24 -1.08 -9.85 -10.38
CA GLY A 24 -0.14 -9.77 -11.51
C GLY A 24 1.13 -10.58 -11.29
N GLY A 25 1.66 -10.55 -10.06
CA GLY A 25 2.77 -11.39 -9.63
C GLY A 25 2.49 -12.89 -9.70
N ASN A 26 1.24 -13.27 -9.40
CA ASN A 26 0.76 -14.66 -9.39
C ASN A 26 0.17 -15.13 -10.73
N ARG A 27 0.25 -14.32 -11.79
CA ARG A 27 -0.36 -14.59 -13.11
C ARG A 27 -1.88 -14.86 -13.04
N ILE A 28 -2.57 -14.19 -12.12
CA ILE A 28 -4.03 -14.18 -12.05
C ILE A 28 -4.51 -12.97 -12.85
N PRO A 29 -5.17 -13.13 -14.01
CA PRO A 29 -5.45 -12.01 -14.91
C PRO A 29 -6.48 -11.02 -14.37
N ALA A 30 -7.42 -11.50 -13.56
CA ALA A 30 -8.44 -10.69 -12.92
C ALA A 30 -9.04 -11.43 -11.71
N PHE A 31 -9.67 -10.67 -10.81
CA PHE A 31 -10.41 -11.18 -9.65
C PHE A 31 -11.60 -10.27 -9.34
N TYR A 32 -12.51 -10.73 -8.48
CA TYR A 32 -13.67 -9.96 -8.05
C TYR A 32 -13.46 -9.34 -6.66
N MET A 33 -13.90 -8.10 -6.46
CA MET A 33 -13.71 -7.36 -5.22
C MET A 33 -14.91 -6.45 -4.89
N HIS A 34 -15.33 -6.41 -3.63
CA HIS A 34 -16.46 -5.58 -3.20
C HIS A 34 -16.09 -4.09 -3.09
N ALA A 35 -14.82 -3.77 -2.84
CA ALA A 35 -14.36 -2.40 -2.68
C ALA A 35 -14.65 -1.56 -3.94
N GLY A 36 -15.34 -0.43 -3.77
CA GLY A 36 -15.70 0.48 -4.86
C GLY A 36 -17.11 0.27 -5.42
N VAL A 37 -17.84 -0.78 -5.01
CA VAL A 37 -19.23 -0.98 -5.43
C VAL A 37 -20.10 0.23 -5.03
N GLY A 38 -20.97 0.66 -5.94
CA GLY A 38 -21.87 1.79 -5.74
C GLY A 38 -21.19 3.16 -5.71
N THR A 39 -19.90 3.23 -6.07
CA THR A 39 -19.13 4.48 -6.08
C THR A 39 -18.75 4.91 -7.49
N VAL A 40 -18.17 6.10 -7.62
CA VAL A 40 -17.57 6.60 -8.86
C VAL A 40 -16.51 5.67 -9.45
N VAL A 41 -15.89 4.81 -8.65
CA VAL A 41 -14.95 3.77 -9.12
C VAL A 41 -15.67 2.70 -9.93
N GLN A 42 -16.86 2.29 -9.50
CA GLN A 42 -17.68 1.34 -10.26
C GLN A 42 -18.19 1.95 -11.55
N ASN A 43 -18.70 3.19 -11.48
CA ASN A 43 -19.34 3.83 -12.63
C ASN A 43 -18.32 4.32 -13.67
N GLY A 44 -17.07 4.57 -13.25
CA GLY A 44 -16.05 5.17 -14.11
C GLY A 44 -16.23 6.66 -14.33
N ASP A 45 -16.94 7.33 -13.42
CA ASP A 45 -17.29 8.76 -13.52
C ASP A 45 -16.13 9.70 -13.16
N LEU A 46 -14.96 9.13 -12.82
CA LEU A 46 -13.75 9.89 -12.58
C LEU A 46 -12.99 10.10 -13.90
N PRO A 47 -12.62 11.35 -14.24
CA PRO A 47 -11.76 11.61 -15.39
C PRO A 47 -10.46 10.80 -15.29
N SER A 48 -10.12 10.07 -16.36
CA SER A 48 -8.80 9.46 -16.51
C SER A 48 -7.80 10.45 -17.07
N LEU A 49 -8.24 11.33 -17.97
CA LEU A 49 -7.40 12.38 -18.55
C LEU A 49 -8.20 13.68 -18.66
N ASN A 50 -7.68 14.75 -18.06
CA ASN A 50 -8.27 16.07 -18.26
C ASN A 50 -7.86 16.63 -19.61
N LYS A 51 -8.75 17.43 -20.21
CA LYS A 51 -8.35 18.26 -21.35
C LYS A 51 -7.37 19.34 -20.91
N PRO A 52 -6.41 19.72 -21.77
CA PRO A 52 -5.57 20.88 -21.51
C PRO A 52 -6.37 22.16 -21.32
N LEU A 53 -5.93 23.02 -20.41
CA LEU A 53 -6.60 24.29 -20.10
C LEU A 53 -6.68 25.16 -21.37
N GLY A 54 -7.89 25.62 -21.73
CA GLY A 54 -8.12 26.42 -22.94
C GLY A 54 -8.24 25.62 -24.23
N SER A 55 -8.16 24.28 -24.18
CA SER A 55 -8.38 23.43 -25.36
C SER A 55 -9.85 23.11 -25.61
N SER A 56 -10.17 22.81 -26.86
CA SER A 56 -11.46 22.24 -27.30
C SER A 56 -11.52 20.72 -27.18
N GLY A 57 -10.52 20.08 -26.56
CA GLY A 57 -10.48 18.63 -26.37
C GLY A 57 -11.56 18.13 -25.40
N GLU A 58 -11.77 16.82 -25.39
CA GLU A 58 -12.69 16.14 -24.48
C GLU A 58 -11.93 15.52 -23.29
N THR A 59 -12.61 15.45 -22.15
CA THR A 59 -12.12 14.74 -20.97
C THR A 59 -12.37 13.25 -21.18
N GLU A 60 -11.37 12.41 -20.91
CA GLU A 60 -11.50 10.96 -21.04
C GLU A 60 -11.91 10.31 -19.72
N PHE A 61 -12.63 9.19 -19.81
CA PHE A 61 -13.13 8.43 -18.67
C PHE A 61 -12.87 6.94 -18.87
N THR A 62 -12.65 6.23 -17.76
CA THR A 62 -12.39 4.78 -17.78
C THR A 62 -13.64 3.94 -18.08
N GLY A 63 -14.83 4.50 -17.89
CA GLY A 63 -16.10 3.80 -18.04
C GLY A 63 -16.38 2.80 -16.91
N PRO A 64 -17.58 2.20 -16.88
CA PRO A 64 -18.01 1.37 -15.78
C PRO A 64 -17.25 0.03 -15.72
N LYS A 65 -17.03 -0.46 -14.50
CA LYS A 65 -16.45 -1.78 -14.24
C LYS A 65 -17.53 -2.86 -14.26
N ASP A 66 -17.14 -4.06 -14.71
CA ASP A 66 -18.03 -5.22 -14.70
C ASP A 66 -18.41 -5.61 -13.27
N VAL A 67 -19.70 -5.87 -13.04
CA VAL A 67 -20.22 -6.29 -11.74
C VAL A 67 -20.72 -7.72 -11.82
N LYS A 68 -20.37 -8.54 -10.83
CA LYS A 68 -20.94 -9.87 -10.64
C LYS A 68 -21.44 -10.04 -9.21
N VAL A 69 -22.60 -10.67 -9.06
CA VAL A 69 -23.21 -10.94 -7.76
C VAL A 69 -22.86 -12.36 -7.32
N PHE A 70 -22.38 -12.49 -6.09
CA PHE A 70 -22.12 -13.76 -5.40
C PHE A 70 -22.85 -13.72 -4.06
N ASP A 71 -23.68 -14.73 -3.77
CA ASP A 71 -24.45 -14.82 -2.51
C ASP A 71 -25.25 -13.55 -2.16
N GLY A 72 -25.79 -12.88 -3.20
CA GLY A 72 -26.55 -11.64 -3.06
C GLY A 72 -25.69 -10.38 -2.87
N ILE A 73 -24.37 -10.51 -2.79
CA ILE A 73 -23.43 -9.40 -2.63
C ILE A 73 -22.79 -9.07 -4.00
N PRO A 74 -22.82 -7.79 -4.45
CA PRO A 74 -22.16 -7.35 -5.67
C PRO A 74 -20.64 -7.21 -5.50
N TYR A 75 -19.88 -7.54 -6.55
CA TYR A 75 -18.42 -7.40 -6.64
C TYR A 75 -18.00 -6.85 -8.00
N LEU A 76 -17.00 -5.98 -8.02
CA LEU A 76 -16.38 -5.43 -9.22
C LEU A 76 -15.28 -6.36 -9.75
N LEU A 77 -15.20 -6.52 -11.07
CA LEU A 77 -14.07 -7.16 -11.72
C LEU A 77 -12.86 -6.21 -11.75
N GLU A 78 -11.74 -6.67 -11.22
CA GLU A 78 -10.48 -5.93 -11.19
C GLU A 78 -9.40 -6.70 -11.94
N ARG A 79 -8.75 -6.03 -12.91
CA ARG A 79 -7.66 -6.63 -13.69
C ARG A 79 -6.33 -6.50 -12.96
N SER A 80 -5.53 -7.55 -13.00
CA SER A 80 -4.18 -7.49 -12.42
C SER A 80 -3.30 -6.43 -13.07
N ILE A 81 -2.36 -5.89 -12.31
CA ILE A 81 -1.30 -5.02 -12.81
C ILE A 81 -0.03 -5.85 -12.93
N ALA A 82 0.41 -6.07 -14.16
CA ALA A 82 1.69 -6.69 -14.47
C ALA A 82 2.59 -5.64 -15.14
N GLY A 83 3.53 -5.10 -14.40
CA GLY A 83 4.55 -4.19 -14.94
C GLY A 83 5.75 -4.96 -15.51
N ASP A 84 6.41 -4.36 -16.51
CA ASP A 84 7.67 -4.88 -17.07
C ASP A 84 8.81 -4.84 -16.04
N TYR A 85 8.78 -3.82 -15.18
CA TYR A 85 9.75 -3.58 -14.12
C TYR A 85 9.04 -3.28 -12.80
N ALA A 86 9.67 -3.68 -11.70
CA ALA A 86 9.29 -3.28 -10.35
C ALA A 86 10.53 -2.74 -9.63
N PHE A 87 10.43 -1.52 -9.10
CA PHE A 87 11.45 -0.94 -8.25
C PHE A 87 11.01 -1.07 -6.80
N VAL A 88 11.68 -1.95 -6.06
CA VAL A 88 11.37 -2.21 -4.65
C VAL A 88 12.51 -1.74 -3.75
N LYS A 89 12.16 -1.17 -2.60
CA LYS A 89 13.11 -0.76 -1.56
C LYS A 89 13.09 -1.78 -0.42
N ALA A 90 14.21 -2.48 -0.25
CA ALA A 90 14.43 -3.38 0.88
C ALA A 90 15.33 -2.73 1.94
N PHE A 91 15.25 -3.23 3.18
CA PHE A 91 16.14 -2.85 4.27
C PHE A 91 17.50 -3.56 4.14
N LYS A 92 17.47 -4.86 3.85
CA LYS A 92 18.65 -5.68 3.60
C LYS A 92 18.43 -6.54 2.38
N ALA A 93 19.51 -6.81 1.65
CA ALA A 93 19.54 -7.77 0.57
C ALA A 93 20.86 -8.54 0.62
N ASP A 94 20.83 -9.84 0.37
CA ASP A 94 22.04 -10.64 0.20
C ASP A 94 22.50 -10.69 -1.27
N ARG A 95 23.63 -11.38 -1.52
CA ARG A 95 24.20 -11.52 -2.88
C ARG A 95 23.36 -12.40 -3.81
N LEU A 96 22.45 -13.21 -3.27
CA LEU A 96 21.54 -14.06 -4.04
C LEU A 96 20.22 -13.32 -4.36
N GLY A 97 20.06 -12.09 -3.88
CA GLY A 97 18.86 -11.27 -4.09
C GLY A 97 17.77 -11.48 -3.04
N ASN A 98 18.01 -12.25 -1.98
CA ASN A 98 17.03 -12.40 -0.91
C ASN A 98 16.92 -11.09 -0.13
N CYS A 99 15.71 -10.57 -0.01
CA CYS A 99 15.42 -9.26 0.54
C CYS A 99 14.62 -9.36 1.84
N GLN A 100 14.97 -8.49 2.78
CA GLN A 100 14.23 -8.25 4.02
C GLN A 100 13.69 -6.82 4.00
N PHE A 101 12.43 -6.68 4.35
CA PHE A 101 11.81 -5.38 4.64
C PHE A 101 11.84 -5.11 6.14
N ARG A 102 11.81 -3.83 6.52
CA ARG A 102 11.78 -3.42 7.91
C ARG A 102 10.47 -2.70 8.20
N LEU A 103 9.78 -3.17 9.24
CA LEU A 103 8.59 -2.52 9.80
C LEU A 103 7.54 -2.19 8.70
N ALA A 104 6.93 -1.01 8.75
CA ALA A 104 5.88 -0.59 7.82
C ALA A 104 6.40 -0.28 6.40
N ALA A 105 7.71 -0.38 6.15
CA ALA A 105 8.32 -0.16 4.84
C ALA A 105 8.10 -1.34 3.87
N GLN A 106 7.61 -2.50 4.32
CA GLN A 106 7.25 -3.61 3.43
C GLN A 106 6.16 -3.24 2.44
N ASN A 107 5.13 -2.53 2.91
CA ASN A 107 4.13 -1.83 2.11
C ASN A 107 3.75 -2.46 0.75
N PHE A 108 3.84 -1.69 -0.32
CA PHE A 108 3.67 -2.15 -1.69
C PHE A 108 4.91 -2.87 -2.23
N ASN A 109 6.07 -2.76 -1.57
CA ASN A 109 7.27 -3.51 -1.97
C ASN A 109 7.05 -5.03 -1.96
N GLY A 110 6.27 -5.56 -1.01
CA GLY A 110 5.88 -6.97 -0.98
C GLY A 110 5.12 -7.42 -2.24
N PRO A 111 3.90 -6.90 -2.49
CA PRO A 111 3.10 -7.32 -3.64
C PRO A 111 3.73 -6.95 -4.99
N MET A 112 4.42 -5.80 -5.10
CA MET A 112 5.13 -5.45 -6.34
C MET A 112 6.35 -6.35 -6.59
N GLY A 113 7.02 -6.79 -5.52
CA GLY A 113 8.15 -7.71 -5.58
C GLY A 113 7.75 -9.18 -5.78
N ARG A 114 6.45 -9.52 -5.68
CA ARG A 114 5.94 -10.90 -5.71
C ARG A 114 6.42 -11.75 -4.53
N GLY A 115 6.67 -11.13 -3.38
CA GLY A 115 7.23 -11.82 -2.21
C GLY A 115 6.47 -11.50 -0.94
N ASN A 116 5.87 -12.54 -0.34
CA ASN A 116 5.30 -12.55 1.01
C ASN A 116 5.53 -13.93 1.65
N ILE A 117 6.79 -14.34 1.75
CA ILE A 117 7.10 -15.56 2.52
C ILE A 117 7.28 -15.17 3.99
N PRO A 118 6.45 -15.70 4.91
CA PRO A 118 6.55 -15.38 6.32
C PRO A 118 7.77 -16.09 6.91
N ARG A 119 8.90 -15.38 7.00
CA ARG A 119 10.14 -15.76 7.71
C ARG A 119 11.15 -14.61 7.64
N VAL A 120 12.41 -14.90 7.92
CA VAL A 120 13.55 -13.97 7.83
C VAL A 120 13.79 -13.46 6.40
N ILE A 121 13.27 -14.10 5.35
CA ILE A 121 13.37 -13.65 3.96
C ILE A 121 11.95 -13.33 3.49
N HIS A 122 11.66 -12.04 3.23
CA HIS A 122 10.34 -11.59 2.83
C HIS A 122 10.15 -11.70 1.31
N LEU A 123 11.19 -11.33 0.56
CA LEU A 123 11.22 -11.37 -0.89
C LEU A 123 12.38 -12.28 -1.36
N PRO A 124 12.08 -13.50 -1.82
CA PRO A 124 13.09 -14.43 -2.29
C PRO A 124 13.85 -13.93 -3.52
N GLY A 125 15.14 -14.25 -3.61
CA GLY A 125 16.02 -13.82 -4.70
C GLY A 125 15.61 -14.29 -6.10
N ILE A 126 14.78 -15.34 -6.20
CA ILE A 126 14.22 -15.79 -7.49
C ILE A 126 13.41 -14.70 -8.21
N TYR A 127 12.83 -13.75 -7.46
CA TYR A 127 12.08 -12.62 -8.01
C TYR A 127 12.94 -11.39 -8.27
N VAL A 128 14.21 -11.39 -7.81
CA VAL A 128 15.07 -10.21 -7.82
C VAL A 128 16.12 -10.35 -8.91
N LYS A 129 16.03 -9.48 -9.93
CA LYS A 129 17.00 -9.50 -11.04
C LYS A 129 18.29 -8.74 -10.74
N LYS A 130 18.20 -7.66 -9.96
CA LYS A 130 19.34 -6.79 -9.65
C LYS A 130 19.13 -6.11 -8.29
N VAL A 131 20.20 -6.03 -7.51
CA VAL A 131 20.26 -5.28 -6.26
C VAL A 131 21.19 -4.09 -6.46
N ILE A 132 20.76 -2.91 -6.02
CA ILE A 132 21.56 -1.69 -6.04
C ILE A 132 21.54 -1.10 -4.63
N GLN A 133 22.72 -0.89 -4.05
CA GLN A 133 22.84 -0.25 -2.74
C GLN A 133 22.53 1.25 -2.89
N SER A 134 21.54 1.71 -2.14
CA SER A 134 21.17 3.12 -2.11
C SER A 134 22.18 3.92 -1.27
N THR A 135 22.58 5.08 -1.78
CA THR A 135 23.46 6.04 -1.08
C THR A 135 22.69 7.03 -0.23
N GLU A 136 21.36 7.11 -0.42
CA GLU A 136 20.49 8.08 0.21
C GLU A 136 19.87 7.54 1.50
N GLN A 137 19.78 8.42 2.50
CA GLN A 137 19.02 8.14 3.72
C GLN A 137 17.52 8.30 3.48
N LYS A 138 16.71 7.58 4.27
CA LYS A 138 15.26 7.67 4.19
C LYS A 138 14.77 8.87 5.01
N SER A 139 14.05 9.77 4.36
CA SER A 139 13.46 10.95 5.00
C SER A 139 12.12 10.65 5.67
N ILE A 140 11.76 11.47 6.66
CA ILE A 140 10.44 11.50 7.30
C ILE A 140 9.66 12.68 6.72
N GLU A 141 8.45 12.41 6.22
CA GLU A 141 7.56 13.43 5.66
C GLU A 141 6.94 14.32 6.75
N LYS A 142 6.36 13.69 7.78
CA LYS A 142 5.69 14.37 8.89
C LYS A 142 6.22 13.86 10.22
N PHE A 143 7.05 14.68 10.88
CA PHE A 143 7.44 14.42 12.26
C PHE A 143 6.25 14.69 13.18
N THR A 144 5.84 13.67 13.92
CA THR A 144 4.75 13.78 14.90
C THR A 144 5.24 13.29 16.24
N TRP A 145 5.14 14.15 17.24
CA TRP A 145 5.63 13.89 18.58
C TRP A 145 4.45 13.81 19.53
N ALA A 146 4.50 12.90 20.49
CA ALA A 146 3.52 12.87 21.56
C ALA A 146 3.59 14.17 22.37
N GLU A 147 2.45 14.84 22.58
CA GLU A 147 2.34 15.86 23.61
C GLU A 147 2.40 15.18 25.00
N LYS A 148 2.89 15.90 26.02
CA LYS A 148 3.11 15.32 27.36
C LYS A 148 1.87 14.54 27.84
N ASP A 149 2.06 13.24 28.01
CA ASP A 149 1.11 12.23 28.47
C ASP A 149 -0.17 11.97 27.65
N ASP A 150 -0.44 12.67 26.55
CA ASP A 150 -1.61 12.37 25.73
C ASP A 150 -1.28 11.34 24.63
N ARG A 151 -1.33 10.06 25.03
CA ARG A 151 -1.08 8.88 24.19
C ARG A 151 -2.38 8.43 23.50
N THR A 152 -2.99 9.31 22.71
CA THR A 152 -4.38 9.10 22.20
C THR A 152 -4.51 8.00 21.15
N LEU A 153 -3.44 7.61 20.44
CA LEU A 153 -3.48 6.51 19.49
C LEU A 153 -3.29 5.16 20.18
N GLY A 154 -4.35 4.35 20.13
CA GLY A 154 -4.31 2.94 20.49
C GLY A 154 -4.28 2.65 21.99
N GLN A 155 -5.07 3.34 22.81
CA GLN A 155 -5.18 3.00 24.25
C GLN A 155 -5.94 1.67 24.48
N GLY A 156 -5.54 0.95 25.55
CA GLY A 156 -6.13 -0.33 25.96
C GLY A 156 -5.42 -1.56 25.40
N ASP A 157 -5.89 -2.75 25.80
CA ASP A 157 -5.35 -4.06 25.39
C ASP A 157 -5.89 -4.54 24.02
N VAL A 158 -6.52 -3.64 23.28
CA VAL A 158 -7.05 -3.93 21.95
C VAL A 158 -5.93 -3.80 20.92
N ALA A 159 -5.80 -4.82 20.07
CA ALA A 159 -4.88 -4.78 18.95
C ALA A 159 -5.43 -3.83 17.86
N HIS A 160 -4.88 -2.62 17.79
CA HIS A 160 -5.23 -1.68 16.73
C HIS A 160 -4.52 -2.08 15.43
N GLN A 161 -5.33 -2.43 14.44
CA GLN A 161 -4.88 -2.61 13.07
C GLN A 161 -4.81 -1.23 12.40
N SER A 162 -3.68 -0.93 11.78
CA SER A 162 -3.56 0.20 10.85
C SER A 162 -3.44 -0.36 9.44
N GLU A 163 -4.15 0.24 8.49
CA GLU A 163 -4.03 -0.06 7.05
C GLU A 163 -2.59 0.15 6.51
N ASN A 164 -1.71 0.76 7.32
CA ASN A 164 -0.26 0.78 7.12
C ASN A 164 0.47 -0.48 7.58
N ARG A 165 -0.27 -1.57 7.77
CA ARG A 165 0.22 -2.93 7.92
C ARG A 165 0.87 -3.22 9.26
N ILE A 166 0.27 -2.67 10.30
CA ILE A 166 0.69 -2.82 11.69
C ILE A 166 -0.49 -3.36 12.47
N LEU A 167 -0.26 -4.41 13.25
CA LEU A 167 -1.17 -4.85 14.30
C LEU A 167 -0.47 -4.61 15.64
N GLY A 168 -1.10 -3.82 16.52
CA GLY A 168 -0.50 -3.39 17.79
C GLY A 168 0.08 -1.97 17.76
N LEU A 169 -0.59 -1.05 17.06
CA LEU A 169 -0.15 0.36 17.00
C LEU A 169 0.09 0.94 18.41
N GLY A 170 1.28 1.52 18.60
CA GLY A 170 1.65 2.26 19.80
C GLY A 170 1.37 3.76 19.66
N PRO A 171 1.71 4.55 20.69
CA PRO A 171 1.56 6.00 20.67
C PRO A 171 2.52 6.67 19.66
N TYR A 172 2.33 7.97 19.44
CA TYR A 172 3.30 8.82 18.74
C TYR A 172 4.69 8.78 19.40
N THR A 173 5.71 9.08 18.61
CA THR A 173 7.12 9.03 19.04
C THR A 173 7.46 10.11 20.06
N SER A 174 8.39 9.83 20.98
CA SER A 174 8.99 10.83 21.87
C SER A 174 10.19 11.50 21.23
N LYS A 175 10.21 12.84 21.27
CA LYS A 175 11.35 13.65 20.81
C LYS A 175 12.56 13.50 21.73
N GLU A 176 12.32 13.46 23.04
CA GLU A 176 13.38 13.34 24.06
C GLU A 176 14.12 12.01 23.97
N ARG A 177 13.41 10.93 23.64
CA ARG A 177 14.00 9.58 23.46
C ARG A 177 14.49 9.30 22.04
N ASN A 178 14.36 10.27 21.12
CA ASN A 178 14.71 10.14 19.70
C ASN A 178 14.12 8.88 19.03
N GLU A 179 12.82 8.65 19.24
CA GLU A 179 12.13 7.42 18.79
C GLU A 179 11.68 7.45 17.32
N ALA A 180 11.87 8.55 16.61
CA ALA A 180 11.43 8.68 15.23
C ALA A 180 12.18 7.72 14.28
N ASP A 181 11.42 6.89 13.57
CA ASP A 181 11.93 5.95 12.57
C ASP A 181 11.15 6.11 11.26
N ALA A 182 11.85 6.39 10.16
CA ALA A 182 11.26 6.56 8.84
C ALA A 182 10.61 5.27 8.28
N ASP A 183 10.94 4.11 8.84
CA ASP A 183 10.31 2.83 8.50
C ASP A 183 9.02 2.57 9.31
N LEU A 184 8.66 3.43 10.26
CA LEU A 184 7.54 3.24 11.17
C LEU A 184 6.60 4.46 11.22
N ILE A 185 5.63 4.44 10.30
CA ILE A 185 4.64 5.51 10.15
C ILE A 185 3.20 4.96 10.05
N ASN A 186 2.24 5.71 10.57
CA ASN A 186 0.81 5.40 10.43
C ASN A 186 0.28 5.81 9.04
N ALA A 187 -1.00 5.52 8.77
CA ALA A 187 -1.65 5.83 7.49
C ALA A 187 -1.60 7.34 7.13
N GLY A 188 -1.60 8.21 8.13
CA GLY A 188 -1.46 9.67 8.01
C GLY A 188 -0.03 10.18 7.84
N LYS A 189 0.95 9.28 7.63
CA LYS A 189 2.39 9.58 7.45
C LYS A 189 3.09 10.10 8.70
N GLU A 190 2.50 9.88 9.87
CA GLU A 190 3.00 10.35 11.15
C GLU A 190 3.89 9.30 11.80
N THR A 191 4.98 9.74 12.45
CA THR A 191 5.90 8.87 13.19
C THR A 191 5.23 8.28 14.43
N ILE A 192 5.23 6.96 14.53
CA ILE A 192 4.59 6.20 15.62
C ILE A 192 5.53 5.16 16.21
N THR A 193 5.13 4.56 17.32
CA THR A 193 5.82 3.43 17.96
C THR A 193 4.98 2.15 17.87
N LEU A 194 5.56 1.01 18.27
CA LEU A 194 4.88 -0.28 18.36
C LEU A 194 4.73 -0.71 19.82
N LYS A 195 3.59 -1.34 20.15
CA LYS A 195 3.45 -2.03 21.44
C LYS A 195 4.24 -3.34 21.45
N PRO A 196 4.65 -3.86 22.62
CA PRO A 196 5.13 -5.24 22.73
C PRO A 196 4.12 -6.23 22.13
N GLY A 197 4.60 -7.22 21.39
CA GLY A 197 3.75 -8.19 20.68
C GLY A 197 3.18 -7.72 19.34
N SER A 198 3.56 -6.53 18.87
CA SER A 198 3.12 -6.03 17.56
C SER A 198 3.63 -6.89 16.40
N SER A 199 2.87 -6.89 15.31
CA SER A 199 3.23 -7.56 14.06
C SER A 199 3.15 -6.58 12.88
N VAL A 200 4.02 -6.77 11.90
CA VAL A 200 4.03 -6.02 10.63
C VAL A 200 3.89 -6.98 9.46
N PHE A 201 3.23 -6.55 8.41
CA PHE A 201 2.89 -7.38 7.26
C PHE A 201 2.95 -6.59 5.96
N SER A 202 2.75 -7.29 4.83
CA SER A 202 2.67 -6.67 3.52
C SER A 202 1.34 -5.96 3.27
N GLY A 203 1.31 -5.14 2.21
CA GLY A 203 0.09 -4.42 1.80
C GLY A 203 -1.06 -5.36 1.49
N ASP A 204 -0.83 -6.38 0.67
CA ASP A 204 -1.83 -7.36 0.28
C ASP A 204 -2.31 -8.21 1.46
N GLU A 205 -1.44 -8.63 2.38
CA GLU A 205 -1.88 -9.31 3.62
C GLU A 205 -2.72 -8.39 4.52
N SER A 206 -2.34 -7.11 4.63
CA SER A 206 -3.11 -6.12 5.40
C SER A 206 -4.53 -5.97 4.89
N PHE A 207 -4.68 -5.82 3.58
CA PHE A 207 -6.01 -5.71 2.98
C PHE A 207 -6.71 -7.05 2.91
N GLY A 208 -5.98 -8.17 2.82
CA GLY A 208 -6.53 -9.51 3.02
C GLY A 208 -7.25 -9.62 4.36
N MET A 209 -6.60 -9.21 5.46
CA MET A 209 -7.21 -9.18 6.79
C MET A 209 -8.45 -8.29 6.84
N ILE A 210 -8.36 -7.05 6.36
CA ILE A 210 -9.48 -6.10 6.36
C ILE A 210 -10.67 -6.60 5.53
N ARG A 211 -10.41 -7.30 4.42
CA ARG A 211 -11.47 -7.81 3.54
C ARG A 211 -12.10 -9.10 4.06
N SER A 212 -11.37 -9.86 4.86
CA SER A 212 -11.85 -11.13 5.42
C SER A 212 -12.78 -10.96 6.64
N GLY A 213 -12.88 -9.74 7.20
CA GLY A 213 -13.70 -9.41 8.37
C GLY A 213 -14.50 -8.14 8.16
#